data_AF-A0A1C2DY98-F1
#
_entry.id   AF-A0A1C2DY98-F1
#
_cell.length_a   1.000
_cell.length_b   1.000
_cell.length_c   1.000
_cell.angle_alpha   90.00
_cell.angle_beta   90.00
_cell.angle_gamma   90.00
#
_symmetry.space_group_name_H-M   'P 1'
#
loop_
_entity.id
_entity.type
_entity.pdbx_description
1 polymer ?
#
loop_
_entity_poly.entity_id
_entity_poly.type
_entity_poly.pdbx_seq_one_letter_code
_entity_poly.pdbx_strand_id
1 'polypeptide(L)'
;MKALTINRSLVVIASLALMAGMGSGVQASELAYVPNNPSFGGNPLNGPVLLNQAQAQNHYVEKSSSSGAYAGQTALTQFNSMLQSAILSRVSSAVTSSIVGTNGQLVPGTVETTDFRIAITNLQGGLLQIVTTDKNTGQTTQFQVNQP
;
A
#
# COMPACT_ATOMS: atom_id res chain seq x y z
N MET A 1 14.80 -85.71 -47.86
CA MET A 1 14.76 -84.48 -47.03
C MET A 1 14.84 -83.28 -47.97
N LYS A 2 13.72 -82.62 -48.28
CA LYS A 2 13.71 -81.43 -49.15
C LYS A 2 13.90 -80.20 -48.27
N ALA A 3 14.99 -79.47 -48.47
CA ALA A 3 15.24 -78.21 -47.79
C ALA A 3 14.15 -77.20 -48.18
N LEU A 4 13.48 -76.63 -47.19
CA LEU A 4 12.47 -75.60 -47.37
C LEU A 4 13.20 -74.29 -47.71
N THR A 5 13.28 -73.93 -48.98
CA THR A 5 13.90 -72.67 -49.41
C THR A 5 13.00 -71.51 -49.00
N ILE A 6 13.39 -70.79 -47.95
CA ILE A 6 12.64 -69.63 -47.44
C ILE A 6 12.72 -68.51 -48.48
N ASN A 7 11.56 -68.12 -49.02
CA ASN A 7 11.46 -67.13 -50.08
C ASN A 7 11.58 -65.72 -49.47
N ARG A 8 12.76 -65.10 -49.58
CA ARG A 8 13.11 -63.83 -48.88
C ARG A 8 12.11 -62.70 -49.15
N SER A 9 11.56 -62.63 -50.38
CA SER A 9 10.53 -61.63 -50.74
C SER A 9 9.23 -61.81 -49.95
N LEU A 10 8.87 -63.05 -49.61
CA LEU A 10 7.65 -63.37 -48.86
C LEU A 10 7.81 -63.01 -47.38
N VAL A 11 9.02 -63.15 -46.83
CA VAL A 11 9.37 -62.67 -45.49
C VAL A 11 9.28 -61.14 -45.42
N VAL A 12 9.78 -60.43 -46.44
CA VAL A 12 9.73 -58.96 -46.50
C VAL A 12 8.28 -58.45 -46.56
N ILE A 13 7.43 -59.09 -47.37
CA ILE A 13 6.00 -58.73 -47.47
C ILE A 13 5.27 -59.00 -46.15
N ALA A 14 5.55 -60.13 -45.50
CA ALA A 14 4.96 -60.46 -44.21
C ALA A 14 5.40 -59.46 -43.10
N SER A 15 6.68 -59.07 -43.08
CA SER A 15 7.16 -58.06 -42.13
C SER A 15 6.58 -56.66 -42.39
N LEU A 16 6.37 -56.30 -43.65
CA LEU A 16 5.78 -55.01 -44.02
C LEU A 16 4.28 -54.95 -43.67
N ALA A 17 3.55 -56.06 -43.85
CA ALA A 17 2.17 -56.20 -43.43
C ALA A 17 2.01 -56.14 -41.91
N LEU A 18 2.97 -56.72 -41.16
CA LEU A 18 2.99 -56.64 -39.70
C LEU A 18 3.23 -55.20 -39.20
N MET A 19 4.12 -54.44 -39.84
CA MET A 19 4.34 -53.03 -39.51
C MET A 19 3.15 -52.14 -39.85
N ALA A 20 2.40 -52.43 -40.92
CA ALA A 20 1.23 -51.66 -41.31
C ALA A 20 0.05 -51.79 -40.31
N GLY A 21 -0.03 -52.90 -39.57
CA GLY A 21 -1.08 -53.14 -38.57
C GLY A 21 -0.88 -52.44 -37.22
N MET A 22 0.29 -51.86 -36.97
CA MET A 22 0.64 -51.22 -35.68
C MET A 22 0.21 -49.74 -35.59
N GLY A 23 -0.47 -49.21 -36.60
CA GLY A 23 -0.97 -47.84 -36.62
C GLY A 23 -2.25 -47.66 -35.80
N SER A 24 -2.20 -47.83 -34.49
CA SER A 24 -3.29 -47.38 -33.60
C SER A 24 -3.29 -45.85 -33.53
N GLY A 25 -4.40 -45.23 -33.93
CA GLY A 25 -4.54 -43.77 -34.05
C GLY A 25 -4.15 -43.03 -32.77
N VAL A 26 -3.25 -42.05 -32.92
CA VAL A 26 -2.84 -41.16 -31.84
C VAL A 26 -4.05 -40.34 -31.39
N GLN A 27 -4.53 -40.61 -30.18
CA GLN A 27 -5.56 -39.81 -29.52
C GLN A 27 -4.86 -38.61 -28.89
N ALA A 28 -4.93 -37.46 -29.56
CA ALA A 28 -4.52 -36.18 -29.01
C ALA A 28 -5.76 -35.37 -28.66
N SER A 29 -5.75 -34.75 -27.48
CA SER A 29 -6.77 -33.78 -27.05
C SER A 29 -6.10 -32.42 -26.85
N GLU A 30 -6.91 -31.36 -26.88
CA GLU A 30 -6.42 -30.00 -26.65
C GLU A 30 -5.94 -29.85 -25.21
N LEU A 31 -4.78 -29.23 -25.04
CA LEU A 31 -4.33 -28.78 -23.73
C LEU A 31 -4.89 -27.37 -23.46
N ALA A 32 -6.08 -27.31 -22.86
CA ALA A 32 -6.65 -26.05 -22.42
C ALA A 32 -6.01 -25.62 -21.08
N TYR A 33 -5.27 -24.51 -21.09
CA TYR A 33 -4.69 -23.93 -19.89
C TYR A 33 -5.68 -22.97 -19.21
N VAL A 34 -5.97 -23.24 -17.94
CA VAL A 34 -6.71 -22.33 -17.07
C VAL A 34 -5.79 -21.90 -15.93
N PRO A 35 -5.54 -20.59 -15.77
CA PRO A 35 -4.74 -20.10 -14.65
C PRO A 35 -5.36 -20.48 -13.31
N ASN A 36 -4.55 -20.87 -12.33
CA ASN A 36 -5.05 -21.15 -10.98
C ASN A 36 -5.44 -19.87 -10.22
N ASN A 37 -4.78 -18.76 -10.54
CA ASN A 37 -5.03 -17.47 -9.90
C ASN A 37 -6.25 -16.79 -10.55
N PRO A 38 -7.29 -16.44 -9.77
CA PRO A 38 -8.51 -15.85 -10.29
C PRO A 38 -8.30 -14.49 -10.99
N SER A 39 -7.24 -13.74 -10.65
CA SER A 39 -6.91 -12.48 -11.32
C SER A 39 -6.57 -12.64 -12.81
N PHE A 40 -6.24 -13.85 -13.26
CA PHE A 40 -5.94 -14.16 -14.66
C PHE A 40 -7.06 -14.95 -15.36
N GLY A 41 -8.28 -14.97 -14.80
CA GLY A 41 -9.41 -15.72 -15.37
C GLY A 41 -9.53 -17.16 -14.88
N GLY A 42 -8.86 -17.48 -13.77
CA GLY A 42 -8.99 -18.75 -13.06
C GLY A 42 -10.26 -18.90 -12.22
N ASN A 43 -10.38 -20.01 -11.51
CA ASN A 43 -11.51 -20.26 -10.62
C ASN A 43 -11.54 -19.24 -9.44
N PRO A 44 -12.61 -18.44 -9.26
CA PRO A 44 -12.72 -17.46 -8.17
C PRO A 44 -12.67 -18.09 -6.77
N LEU A 45 -13.05 -19.36 -6.62
CA LEU A 45 -13.00 -20.08 -5.35
C LEU A 45 -11.57 -20.30 -4.84
N ASN A 46 -10.55 -20.19 -5.70
CA ASN A 46 -9.15 -20.29 -5.28
C ASN A 46 -8.64 -19.03 -4.58
N GLY A 47 -9.34 -17.88 -4.72
CA GLY A 47 -8.90 -16.59 -4.19
C GLY A 47 -8.61 -16.60 -2.69
N PRO A 48 -9.54 -17.05 -1.83
CA PRO A 48 -9.31 -17.10 -0.39
C PRO A 48 -8.11 -17.98 0.01
N VAL A 49 -7.95 -19.15 -0.62
CA VAL A 49 -6.84 -20.07 -0.28
C VAL A 49 -5.49 -19.48 -0.69
N LEU A 50 -5.39 -18.93 -1.90
CA LEU A 50 -4.16 -18.31 -2.39
C LEU A 50 -3.76 -17.07 -1.56
N LEU A 51 -4.73 -16.26 -1.14
CA LEU A 51 -4.49 -15.11 -0.28
C LEU A 51 -4.00 -15.53 1.11
N ASN A 52 -4.66 -16.50 1.74
CA ASN A 52 -4.25 -17.00 3.05
C ASN A 52 -2.84 -17.62 3.01
N GLN A 53 -2.53 -18.38 1.94
CA GLN A 53 -1.18 -18.92 1.74
C GLN A 53 -0.14 -17.81 1.56
N ALA A 54 -0.46 -16.76 0.80
CA ALA A 54 0.41 -15.61 0.62
C ALA A 54 0.64 -14.86 1.94
N GLN A 55 -0.39 -14.67 2.76
CA GLN A 55 -0.27 -14.04 4.08
C GLN A 55 0.55 -14.89 5.07
N ALA A 56 0.35 -16.21 5.08
CA ALA A 56 1.11 -17.12 5.95
C ALA A 56 2.62 -17.13 5.65
N GLN A 57 3.00 -16.86 4.39
CA GLN A 57 4.39 -16.76 3.94
C GLN A 57 4.91 -15.32 3.92
N ASN A 58 4.05 -14.33 4.20
CA ASN A 58 4.45 -12.93 4.19
C ASN A 58 5.22 -12.62 5.48
N HIS A 59 6.54 -12.55 5.36
CA HIS A 59 7.44 -12.13 6.44
C HIS A 59 7.80 -10.64 6.37
N TYR A 60 7.14 -9.88 5.50
CA TYR A 60 7.34 -8.43 5.38
C TYR A 60 6.54 -7.73 6.46
N VAL A 61 7.23 -7.33 7.51
CA VAL A 61 6.71 -6.39 8.50
C VAL A 61 7.00 -4.97 8.03
N GLU A 62 5.98 -4.12 8.10
CA GLU A 62 6.09 -2.67 7.92
C GLU A 62 7.28 -2.13 8.72
N LYS A 63 8.27 -1.53 8.06
CA LYS A 63 9.40 -0.84 8.73
C LYS A 63 9.00 0.58 9.15
N SER A 64 7.82 0.68 9.77
CA SER A 64 7.22 1.92 10.23
C SER A 64 6.49 1.64 11.55
N SER A 65 7.20 1.89 12.65
CA SER A 65 6.65 2.16 13.98
C SER A 65 5.95 0.99 14.71
N SER A 66 6.72 0.24 15.51
CA SER A 66 6.27 -0.34 16.80
C SER A 66 4.86 -0.99 16.82
N SER A 67 4.60 -1.98 15.99
CA SER A 67 3.42 -2.86 16.11
C SER A 67 3.63 -4.01 17.11
N GLY A 68 4.31 -3.72 18.22
CA GLY A 68 4.40 -4.57 19.42
C GLY A 68 3.88 -3.90 20.70
N ALA A 69 3.35 -2.68 20.62
CA ALA A 69 2.96 -1.87 21.78
C ALA A 69 1.43 -1.66 21.94
N TYR A 70 0.61 -2.55 21.37
CA TYR A 70 -0.85 -2.49 21.54
C TYR A 70 -1.37 -3.24 22.78
N ALA A 71 -0.50 -3.73 23.64
CA ALA A 71 -0.85 -4.34 24.92
C ALA A 71 -0.13 -3.62 26.07
N GLY A 72 -0.60 -2.42 26.46
CA GLY A 72 -0.17 -1.84 27.75
C GLY A 72 -0.27 -0.33 27.98
N GLN A 73 -0.46 0.51 26.96
CA GLN A 73 -0.37 1.98 27.16
C GLN A 73 -1.70 2.70 27.39
N THR A 74 -2.82 2.00 27.51
CA THR A 74 -4.13 2.62 27.28
C THR A 74 -4.65 3.55 28.37
N ALA A 75 -4.36 3.34 29.66
CA ALA A 75 -4.94 4.20 30.71
C ALA A 75 -4.13 5.49 30.95
N LEU A 76 -2.82 5.37 31.16
CA LEU A 76 -1.96 6.51 31.48
C LEU A 76 -1.67 7.38 30.25
N THR A 77 -1.45 6.77 29.07
CA THR A 77 -1.27 7.56 27.84
C THR A 77 -2.56 8.27 27.46
N GLN A 78 -3.72 7.62 27.60
CA GLN A 78 -5.00 8.28 27.37
C GLN A 78 -5.25 9.44 28.34
N PHE A 79 -4.95 9.27 29.62
CA PHE A 79 -5.06 10.36 30.59
C PHE A 79 -4.14 11.53 30.26
N ASN A 80 -2.88 11.25 29.88
CA ASN A 80 -1.94 12.29 29.47
C ASN A 80 -2.40 13.00 28.19
N SER A 81 -2.92 12.27 27.21
CA SER A 81 -3.50 12.88 26.01
C SER A 81 -4.71 13.76 26.35
N MET A 82 -5.61 13.31 27.23
CA MET A 82 -6.76 14.11 27.70
C MET A 82 -6.30 15.38 28.43
N LEU A 83 -5.29 15.27 29.29
CA LEU A 83 -4.73 16.40 30.03
C LEU A 83 -4.01 17.38 29.10
N GLN A 84 -3.24 16.89 28.14
CA GLN A 84 -2.60 17.71 27.10
C GLN A 84 -3.63 18.47 26.26
N SER A 85 -4.71 17.80 25.83
CA SER A 85 -5.80 18.45 25.10
C SER A 85 -6.52 19.51 25.95
N ALA A 86 -6.74 19.26 27.23
CA ALA A 86 -7.36 20.23 28.14
C ALA A 86 -6.47 21.45 28.39
N ILE A 87 -5.17 21.25 28.56
CA ILE A 87 -4.19 22.33 28.70
C ILE A 87 -4.09 23.11 27.40
N LEU A 88 -3.96 22.43 26.26
CA LEU A 88 -3.88 23.08 24.95
C LEU A 88 -5.14 23.89 24.68
N SER A 89 -6.33 23.37 24.96
CA SER A 89 -7.58 24.11 24.82
C SER A 89 -7.61 25.37 25.71
N ARG A 90 -7.13 25.28 26.94
CA ARG A 90 -7.08 26.41 27.87
C ARG A 90 -6.03 27.45 27.46
N VAL A 91 -4.87 27.01 26.97
CA VAL A 91 -3.80 27.88 26.44
C VAL A 91 -4.25 28.53 25.13
N SER A 92 -4.81 27.77 24.19
CA SER A 92 -5.40 28.30 22.96
C SER A 92 -6.51 29.29 23.28
N SER A 93 -7.41 29.02 24.23
CA SER A 93 -8.44 29.98 24.64
C SER A 93 -7.84 31.25 25.27
N ALA A 94 -6.79 31.13 26.09
CA ALA A 94 -6.12 32.27 26.72
C ALA A 94 -5.31 33.10 25.71
N VAL A 95 -4.67 32.46 24.74
CA VAL A 95 -3.93 33.09 23.65
C VAL A 95 -4.90 33.71 22.64
N THR A 96 -5.98 33.03 22.27
CA THR A 96 -7.06 33.58 21.46
C THR A 96 -7.70 34.77 22.15
N SER A 97 -7.98 34.74 23.47
CA SER A 97 -8.46 35.95 24.17
C SER A 97 -7.44 37.09 24.25
N SER A 98 -6.15 36.79 24.07
CA SER A 98 -5.07 37.78 24.09
C SER A 98 -4.71 38.33 22.70
N ILE A 99 -5.02 37.59 21.63
CA ILE A 99 -4.71 37.93 20.23
C ILE A 99 -5.97 38.37 19.47
N VAL A 100 -7.14 37.90 19.88
CA VAL A 100 -8.45 38.24 19.31
C VAL A 100 -9.14 39.18 20.29
N GLY A 101 -9.19 40.47 19.94
CA GLY A 101 -10.08 41.41 20.62
C GLY A 101 -11.54 40.97 20.46
N THR A 102 -12.45 41.52 21.26
CA THR A 102 -13.89 41.20 21.37
C THR A 102 -14.68 41.09 20.06
N ASN A 103 -14.06 41.41 18.91
CA ASN A 103 -14.66 41.56 17.60
C ASN A 103 -14.09 40.58 16.54
N GLY A 104 -13.25 39.60 16.90
CA GLY A 104 -12.83 38.53 15.98
C GLY A 104 -11.70 38.86 15.00
N GLN A 105 -11.04 40.02 15.12
CA GLN A 105 -10.00 40.46 14.19
C GLN A 105 -8.60 40.07 14.68
N LEU A 106 -7.76 39.56 13.78
CA LEU A 106 -6.38 39.20 14.06
C LEU A 106 -5.51 40.46 14.08
N VAL A 107 -4.87 40.73 15.22
CA VAL A 107 -3.92 41.85 15.34
C VAL A 107 -2.60 41.47 14.66
N PRO A 108 -2.07 42.29 13.73
CA PRO A 108 -0.76 42.06 13.13
C PRO A 108 0.34 41.97 14.21
N GLY A 109 1.18 40.95 14.13
CA GLY A 109 2.17 40.68 15.16
C GLY A 109 3.15 39.57 14.79
N THR A 110 4.28 39.53 15.48
CA THR A 110 5.26 38.44 15.38
C THR A 110 5.17 37.60 16.65
N VAL A 111 4.93 36.30 16.48
CA VAL A 111 4.91 35.34 17.57
C VAL A 111 6.17 34.47 17.45
N GLU A 112 6.98 34.44 18.50
CA GLU A 112 8.17 33.60 18.56
C GLU A 112 7.96 32.45 19.55
N THR A 113 8.25 31.24 19.07
CA THR A 113 8.36 30.02 19.86
C THR A 113 9.85 29.61 19.93
N THR A 114 10.16 28.59 20.73
CA THR A 114 11.50 27.98 20.84
C THR A 114 12.06 27.57 19.49
N ASP A 115 11.26 26.90 18.67
CA ASP A 115 11.71 26.32 17.39
C ASP A 115 11.24 27.10 16.15
N PHE A 116 10.24 27.97 16.28
CA PHE A 116 9.63 28.67 15.14
C PHE A 116 9.46 30.16 15.41
N ARG A 117 9.61 30.97 14.35
CA ARG A 117 9.21 32.38 14.32
C ARG A 117 8.08 32.54 13.31
N ILE A 118 6.93 33.01 13.77
CA ILE A 118 5.74 33.24 12.94
C ILE A 118 5.53 34.75 12.82
N ALA A 119 5.70 35.29 11.62
CA ALA A 119 5.40 36.68 11.33
C ALA A 119 4.06 36.77 10.59
N ILE A 120 3.13 37.57 11.13
CA ILE A 120 1.83 37.82 10.51
C ILE A 120 1.84 39.27 10.03
N THR A 121 1.87 39.45 8.71
CA THR A 121 1.80 40.78 8.07
C THR A 121 0.45 40.96 7.40
N ASN A 122 -0.10 42.17 7.51
CA ASN A 122 -1.30 42.54 6.77
C ASN A 122 -0.89 43.05 5.39
N LEU A 123 -1.45 42.44 4.34
CA LEU A 123 -1.36 42.90 2.97
C LEU A 123 -2.62 43.72 2.64
N GLN A 124 -2.48 44.71 1.75
CA GLN A 124 -3.63 45.52 1.32
C GLN A 124 -4.77 44.63 0.82
N GLY A 125 -5.99 44.90 1.30
CA GLY A 125 -7.21 44.19 0.87
C GLY A 125 -7.71 43.11 1.82
N GLY A 126 -7.28 43.07 3.09
CA GLY A 126 -7.78 42.08 4.08
C GLY A 126 -7.11 40.71 4.00
N LEU A 127 -6.08 40.59 3.15
CA LEU A 127 -5.25 39.39 3.07
C LEU A 127 -4.20 39.43 4.18
N LEU A 128 -4.12 38.37 4.96
CA LEU A 128 -3.02 38.15 5.89
C LEU A 128 -1.98 37.24 5.25
N GLN A 129 -0.72 37.65 5.32
CA GLN A 129 0.41 36.83 4.96
C GLN A 129 1.06 36.29 6.23
N ILE A 130 1.11 34.96 6.33
CA ILE A 130 1.75 34.26 7.43
C ILE A 130 3.05 33.69 6.90
N VAL A 131 4.16 34.08 7.52
CA VAL A 131 5.50 33.56 7.24
C VAL A 131 5.97 32.82 8.48
N THR A 132 6.15 31.51 8.36
CA THR A 132 6.71 30.67 9.42
C THR A 132 8.14 30.31 9.08
N THR A 133 9.07 30.68 9.96
CA THR A 133 10.50 30.38 9.84
C THR A 133 10.90 29.42 10.94
N ASP A 134 11.47 28.27 10.57
CA ASP A 134 12.12 27.35 11.50
C ASP A 134 13.48 27.93 11.93
N LYS A 135 13.72 28.01 13.25
CA LYS A 135 14.95 28.58 13.83
C LYS A 135 16.14 27.63 13.77
N ASN A 136 15.91 26.32 13.69
CA ASN A 136 16.96 25.30 13.63
C ASN A 136 17.43 25.07 12.20
N THR A 137 16.52 25.11 11.23
CA THR A 137 16.83 24.81 9.81
C THR A 137 16.86 26.04 8.92
N GLY A 138 16.32 27.18 9.37
CA GLY A 138 16.17 28.39 8.55
C GLY A 138 15.13 28.27 7.44
N GLN A 139 14.40 27.15 7.36
CA GLN A 139 13.39 26.94 6.33
C GLN A 139 12.17 27.83 6.57
N THR A 140 11.69 28.47 5.51
CA THR A 140 10.53 29.34 5.54
C THR A 140 9.38 28.73 4.77
N THR A 141 8.19 28.78 5.37
CA THR A 141 6.93 28.42 4.71
C THR A 141 6.00 29.62 4.78
N GLN A 142 5.37 29.94 3.65
CA GLN A 142 4.47 31.08 3.53
C GLN A 142 3.13 30.65 2.97
N PHE A 143 2.05 31.16 3.55
CA PHE A 143 0.71 31.03 2.99
C PHE A 143 -0.09 32.31 3.26
N GLN A 144 -1.02 32.60 2.36
CA GLN A 144 -1.89 33.77 2.43
C GLN A 144 -3.30 33.30 2.76
N VAL A 145 -3.95 34.00 3.69
CA VAL A 145 -5.33 33.73 4.06
C VAL A 145 -6.13 35.00 3.83
N ASN A 146 -7.21 34.88 3.07
CA ASN A 146 -8.19 35.95 2.94
C ASN A 146 -9.11 35.91 4.16
N GLN A 147 -9.14 36.98 4.95
CA GLN A 147 -10.16 37.11 5.98
C GLN A 147 -11.44 37.68 5.34
N PRO A 148 -12.63 37.13 5.65
CA PRO A 148 -13.90 37.74 5.25
C PRO A 148 -14.15 39.07 5.97
#